data_AF-P35491-F1
#
_entry.id   AF-P35491-F1
#
_cell.length_a   1.000
_cell.length_b   1.000
_cell.length_c   1.000
_cell.angle_alpha   90.00
_cell.angle_beta   90.00
_cell.angle_gamma   90.00
#
_symmetry.space_group_name_H-M   'P 1'
#
loop_
_entity.id
_entity.type
_entity.pdbx_description
1 polymer ?
#
loop_
_entity_poly.entity_id
_entity_poly.type
_entity_poly.pdbx_seq_one_letter_code
_entity_poly.pdbx_strand_id
1 'polypeptide(L)' 'PMTKVLNAADISKALNAFEAPGSFDHKKFFQLVGLKGKTHEQVKKVFNIL' A
#
# COMPACT_ATOMS: atom_id res chain seq x y z
N PRO A 1 -1.83 -12.15 -5.30
CA PRO A 1 -0.73 -11.17 -5.38
C PRO A 1 -1.24 -9.72 -5.23
N MET A 2 -0.62 -8.92 -4.35
CA MET A 2 -0.98 -7.50 -4.13
C MET A 2 -0.92 -6.68 -5.43
N THR A 3 -0.10 -7.10 -6.39
CA THR A 3 0.05 -6.50 -7.73
C THR A 3 -1.22 -6.51 -8.59
N LYS A 4 -2.27 -7.25 -8.18
CA LYS A 4 -3.59 -7.21 -8.85
C LYS A 4 -4.43 -5.99 -8.46
N VAL A 5 -4.10 -5.35 -7.34
CA VAL A 5 -4.86 -4.21 -6.79
C VAL A 5 -4.01 -2.94 -6.75
N LEU A 6 -2.73 -3.11 -6.44
CA LEU A 6 -1.75 -2.05 -6.28
C LEU A 6 -0.71 -2.12 -7.40
N ASN A 7 -0.23 -0.96 -7.84
CA ASN A 7 0.84 -0.91 -8.84
C ASN A 7 2.18 -1.26 -8.17
N ALA A 8 3.00 -2.08 -8.83
CA ALA A 8 4.33 -2.44 -8.33
C ALA A 8 5.22 -1.19 -8.09
N ALA A 9 5.08 -0.16 -8.93
CA ALA A 9 5.78 1.11 -8.77
C ALA A 9 5.39 1.83 -7.48
N ASP A 10 4.09 1.84 -7.13
CA ASP A 10 3.57 2.49 -5.93
C ASP A 10 3.98 1.72 -4.66
N ILE A 11 4.02 0.39 -4.72
CA ILE A 11 4.55 -0.45 -3.64
C ILE A 11 6.02 -0.12 -3.38
N SER A 12 6.86 -0.13 -4.42
CA SER A 12 8.29 0.19 -4.29
C SER A 12 8.51 1.60 -3.73
N LYS A 13 7.75 2.58 -4.23
CA LYS A 13 7.79 3.95 -3.73
C LYS A 13 7.40 4.04 -2.25
N ALA A 14 6.36 3.31 -1.83
CA ALA A 14 5.94 3.28 -0.44
C ALA A 14 7.01 2.60 0.44
N LEU A 15 7.57 1.46 0.02
CA LEU A 15 8.63 0.77 0.75
C LEU A 15 9.86 1.67 0.95
N ASN A 16 10.32 2.36 -0.10
CA ASN A 16 11.43 3.30 -0.02
C ASN A 16 11.11 4.49 0.89
N ALA A 17 9.86 4.96 0.91
CA ALA A 17 9.44 6.08 1.77
C ALA A 17 9.41 5.72 3.26
N PHE A 18 9.27 4.43 3.62
CA PHE A 18 9.23 3.95 5.00
C PHE A 18 10.37 2.99 5.33
N GLU A 19 11.47 3.04 4.59
CA GLU A 19 12.66 2.22 4.82
C GLU A 19 13.32 2.54 6.17
N ALA A 20 13.23 3.80 6.62
CA ALA A 20 13.80 4.24 7.88
C ALA A 20 13.03 3.66 9.10
N PRO A 21 13.75 3.13 10.11
CA PRO A 21 13.12 2.58 11.30
C PRO A 21 12.28 3.63 12.03
N GLY A 22 11.06 3.26 12.43
CA GLY A 22 10.11 4.17 13.08
C GLY A 22 9.43 5.19 12.16
N SER A 23 9.73 5.19 10.86
CA SER A 23 9.10 6.12 9.90
C SER A 23 7.78 5.61 9.33
N PHE A 24 7.39 4.36 9.62
CA PHE A 24 6.18 3.77 9.05
C PHE A 24 4.91 4.49 9.52
N ASP A 25 4.26 5.18 8.59
CA ASP A 25 2.97 5.81 8.79
C ASP A 25 1.94 5.11 7.89
N HIS A 26 1.05 4.33 8.50
CA HIS A 26 0.03 3.57 7.76
C HIS A 26 -0.87 4.46 6.90
N LYS A 27 -1.16 5.71 7.32
CA LYS A 27 -2.00 6.63 6.53
C LYS A 27 -1.27 7.07 5.26
N LYS A 28 0.00 7.46 5.41
CA LYS A 28 0.85 7.80 4.26
C LYS A 28 1.14 6.59 3.40
N PHE A 29 1.33 5.41 3.99
CA PHE A 29 1.54 4.17 3.26
C PHE A 29 0.34 3.85 2.36
N PHE A 30 -0.87 3.83 2.91
CA PHE A 30 -2.09 3.60 2.12
C PHE A 30 -2.33 4.68 1.06
N GLN A 31 -1.89 5.91 1.31
CA GLN A 31 -1.91 6.96 0.28
C GLN A 31 -0.88 6.71 -0.82
N LEU A 32 0.35 6.34 -0.48
CA LEU A 32 1.44 6.08 -1.43
C LEU A 32 1.22 4.83 -2.26
N VAL A 33 0.74 3.73 -1.66
CA VAL A 33 0.39 2.51 -2.41
C VAL A 33 -0.90 2.65 -3.23
N GLY A 34 -1.59 3.79 -3.13
CA GLY A 34 -2.81 4.06 -3.90
C GLY A 34 -4.07 3.38 -3.37
N LEU A 35 -4.09 2.94 -2.10
CA LEU A 35 -5.28 2.36 -1.45
C LEU A 35 -6.36 3.40 -1.13
N LYS A 36 -5.99 4.67 -0.93
CA LYS A 36 -6.94 5.75 -0.57
C LYS A 36 -8.07 5.95 -1.60
N GLY A 37 -7.87 5.59 -2.86
CA GLY A 37 -8.87 5.68 -3.94
C GLY A 37 -9.51 4.35 -4.32
N LYS A 38 -9.21 3.26 -3.61
CA LYS A 38 -9.72 1.92 -3.93
C LYS A 38 -11.05 1.67 -3.23
N THR A 39 -11.87 0.80 -3.81
CA THR A 39 -13.13 0.39 -3.18
C THR A 39 -12.87 -0.45 -1.93
N HIS A 40 -13.84 -0.51 -1.02
CA HIS A 40 -13.73 -1.35 0.18
C HIS A 40 -13.41 -2.81 -0.14
N GLU A 41 -13.93 -3.34 -1.25
CA GLU A 41 -13.64 -4.71 -1.71
C GLU A 41 -12.17 -4.89 -2.12
N GLN A 42 -11.61 -3.90 -2.83
CA GLN A 42 -10.20 -3.91 -3.24
C GLN A 42 -9.28 -3.83 -2.02
N VAL A 43 -9.61 -2.98 -1.06
CA VAL A 43 -8.89 -2.88 0.21
C VAL A 43 -8.94 -4.22 0.94
N LYS A 44 -10.13 -4.83 1.11
CA LYS A 44 -10.28 -6.17 1.72
C LYS A 44 -9.45 -7.23 1.02
N LYS A 45 -9.40 -7.23 -0.32
CA LYS A 45 -8.57 -8.17 -1.09
C LYS A 45 -7.09 -8.02 -0.78
N VAL A 46 -6.59 -6.80 -0.57
CA VAL A 46 -5.19 -6.56 -0.18
C VAL A 46 -4.93 -7.06 1.23
N PHE A 47 -5.81 -6.75 2.19
CA PHE A 47 -5.67 -7.22 3.58
C PHE A 47 -5.80 -8.74 3.73
N ASN A 48 -6.60 -9.41 2.91
CA ASN A 48 -6.67 -10.87 2.91
C ASN A 48 -5.44 -11.56 2.27
N ILE A 49 -4.57 -10.80 1.59
CA ILE A 49 -3.32 -11.31 1.02
C ILE A 49 -2.14 -11.10 1.99
N LEU A 50 -2.25 -10.19 2.95
CA LEU A 50 -1.26 -9.92 4.00
C LEU A 50 -1.42 -10.92 5.15
#